data_AF-A0A8D8AJ53-F1
#
_entry.id   AF-A0A8D8AJ53-F1
#
_cell.length_a   1.000
_cell.length_b   1.000
_cell.length_c   1.000
_cell.angle_alpha   90.00
_cell.angle_beta   90.00
_cell.angle_gamma   90.00
#
_symmetry.space_group_name_H-M   'P 1'
#
loop_
_entity.id
_entity.type
_entity.pdbx_description
1 polymer ?
#
loop_
_entity_poly.entity_id
_entity_poly.type
_entity_poly.pdbx_seq_one_letter_code
_entity_poly.pdbx_strand_id
1 'polypeptide(L)'
;MLRERSEITRHSRFHDVRKRLESDSRYRAISDPAIREDLFEEHIKILKDEKKRAKDKDRKKRDKRSSDRRGSSTDRVEYPGLDEEDGERAPTSDDEAERQQKERERRLRAEASIKEREKEVQRTLATHLRDRDKERQHHQRDEAIRHFNALLADLVRNAELTWKEVKKQLKKDHRWELVELLDREDREGLFNDHINNLVKKKRDKFREMLDEISSLELTTQWKDIKKVIREDPRYLKYNSSERCEREFREYLKDKAMNAKLSFRELLHECKFITHKSWDTYRENLNHLREIEDILRNDKRYLVLSHMHAERSQMILGYLEDLHKRGPPPPPTASESSRRK
;
A
#
# COMPACT_ATOMS: atom_id res chain seq x y z
N MET A 1 -3.01 12.79 -8.94
CA MET A 1 -1.68 13.45 -8.95
C MET A 1 -0.75 12.95 -10.05
N LEU A 2 -0.45 11.64 -10.19
CA LEU A 2 0.64 11.21 -11.10
C LEU A 2 0.37 11.60 -12.56
N ARG A 3 -0.89 11.51 -13.01
CA ARG A 3 -1.33 11.94 -14.35
C ARG A 3 -1.30 13.47 -14.57
N GLU A 4 -1.33 14.27 -13.50
CA GLU A 4 -1.34 15.74 -13.58
C GLU A 4 0.09 16.31 -13.68
N ARG A 5 1.11 15.47 -13.46
CA ARG A 5 2.53 15.86 -13.40
C ARG A 5 3.20 15.56 -14.72
N SER A 6 3.22 16.55 -15.62
CA SER A 6 3.83 16.46 -16.96
C SER A 6 5.31 16.07 -16.97
N GLU A 7 6.02 16.28 -15.85
CA GLU A 7 7.42 15.94 -15.64
C GLU A 7 7.67 14.43 -15.44
N ILE A 8 6.63 13.64 -15.17
CA ILE A 8 6.73 12.18 -15.05
C ILE A 8 6.60 11.57 -16.43
N THR A 9 7.67 10.94 -16.90
CA THR A 9 7.72 10.28 -18.20
C THR A 9 7.75 8.77 -18.03
N ARG A 10 7.53 8.03 -19.11
CA ARG A 10 7.67 6.56 -19.17
C ARG A 10 9.05 6.01 -18.76
N HIS A 11 10.05 6.87 -18.57
CA HIS A 11 11.42 6.52 -18.15
C HIS A 11 11.75 6.99 -16.73
N SER A 12 10.84 7.71 -16.06
CA SER A 12 11.05 8.20 -14.70
C SER A 12 11.14 7.04 -13.71
N ARG A 13 12.05 7.14 -12.74
CA ARG A 13 12.17 6.20 -11.61
C ARG A 13 11.54 6.80 -10.37
N PHE A 14 10.96 5.94 -9.53
CA PHE A 14 10.26 6.38 -8.33
C PHE A 14 11.17 7.18 -7.40
N HIS A 15 12.41 6.72 -7.20
CA HIS A 15 13.41 7.40 -6.38
C HIS A 15 13.66 8.86 -6.80
N ASP A 16 13.66 9.16 -8.09
CA ASP A 16 13.98 10.50 -8.62
C ASP A 16 12.85 11.50 -8.42
N VAL A 17 11.61 11.02 -8.35
CA VAL A 17 10.41 11.87 -8.24
C VAL A 17 9.81 11.86 -6.83
N ARG A 18 10.18 10.89 -5.98
CA ARG A 18 9.65 10.70 -4.62
C ARG A 18 9.60 11.98 -3.81
N LYS A 19 10.73 12.70 -3.69
CA LYS A 19 10.82 13.94 -2.91
C LYS A 19 9.88 15.05 -3.39
N ARG A 20 9.51 15.05 -4.68
CA ARG A 20 8.59 16.03 -5.27
C ARG A 20 7.12 15.63 -5.07
N LEU A 21 6.85 14.34 -4.91
CA LEU A 21 5.51 13.81 -4.63
C LEU A 21 5.13 13.94 -3.15
N GLU A 22 6.11 13.97 -2.25
CA GLU A 22 5.90 14.09 -0.79
C GLU A 22 5.17 15.37 -0.34
N SER A 23 5.11 16.41 -1.17
CA SER A 23 4.35 17.63 -0.88
C SER A 23 2.86 17.55 -1.26
N ASP A 24 2.46 16.59 -2.10
CA ASP A 24 1.06 16.44 -2.53
C ASP A 24 0.24 15.71 -1.44
N SER A 25 -0.90 16.27 -1.04
CA SER A 25 -1.75 15.72 0.01
C SER A 25 -2.23 14.30 -0.31
N ARG A 26 -2.45 13.98 -1.59
CA ARG A 26 -2.88 12.66 -2.05
C ARG A 26 -1.77 11.61 -1.93
N TYR A 27 -0.49 12.04 -1.94
CA TYR A 27 0.64 11.13 -1.74
C TYR A 27 0.76 10.74 -0.27
N ARG A 28 0.55 11.73 0.62
CA ARG A 28 0.55 11.52 2.07
C ARG A 28 -0.63 10.68 2.55
N ALA A 29 -1.76 10.74 1.86
CA ALA A 29 -2.96 9.96 2.18
C ALA A 29 -2.75 8.43 2.12
N ILE A 30 -1.80 7.96 1.31
CA ILE A 30 -1.44 6.53 1.25
C ILE A 30 -0.33 6.30 2.27
N SER A 31 -0.56 5.61 3.38
CA SER A 31 0.45 5.49 4.45
C SER A 31 1.57 4.48 4.15
N ASP A 32 1.27 3.46 3.34
CA ASP A 32 2.21 2.39 3.00
C ASP A 32 3.17 2.79 1.86
N PRO A 33 4.49 2.79 2.08
CA PRO A 33 5.47 3.07 1.05
C PRO A 33 5.45 2.09 -0.13
N ALA A 34 5.14 0.80 0.09
CA ALA A 34 5.11 -0.22 -0.95
C ALA A 34 3.97 0.06 -1.94
N ILE A 35 2.76 0.35 -1.43
CA ILE A 35 1.60 0.70 -2.25
C ILE A 35 1.86 1.97 -3.09
N ARG A 36 2.59 2.96 -2.55
CA ARG A 36 2.96 4.16 -3.30
C ARG A 36 3.88 3.84 -4.48
N GLU A 37 4.82 2.93 -4.29
CA GLU A 37 5.75 2.50 -5.33
C GLU A 37 5.02 1.67 -6.40
N ASP A 38 4.16 0.72 -5.99
CA ASP A 38 3.35 -0.10 -6.90
C ASP A 38 2.44 0.77 -7.80
N LEU A 39 1.74 1.75 -7.23
CA LEU A 39 0.89 2.68 -7.98
C LEU A 39 1.70 3.56 -8.95
N PHE A 40 2.94 3.90 -8.58
CA PHE A 40 3.84 4.62 -9.46
C PHE A 40 4.31 3.74 -10.63
N GLU A 41 4.72 2.51 -10.37
CA GLU A 41 5.12 1.55 -11.39
C GLU A 41 3.97 1.23 -12.35
N GLU A 42 2.75 1.08 -11.83
CA GLU A 42 1.53 0.92 -12.62
C GLU A 42 1.31 2.14 -13.54
N HIS A 43 1.47 3.36 -13.02
CA HIS A 43 1.35 4.57 -13.83
C HIS A 43 2.40 4.63 -14.96
N ILE A 44 3.66 4.26 -14.68
CA ILE A 44 4.71 4.17 -15.70
C ILE A 44 4.39 3.11 -16.75
N LYS A 45 3.82 1.97 -16.36
CA LYS A 45 3.35 0.92 -17.28
C LYS A 45 2.26 1.45 -18.21
N ILE A 46 1.27 2.17 -17.67
CA ILE A 46 0.21 2.81 -18.46
C ILE A 46 0.79 3.78 -19.49
N LEU A 47 1.74 4.63 -19.11
CA LEU A 47 2.40 5.57 -20.05
C LEU A 47 3.17 4.84 -21.17
N LYS A 48 3.80 3.70 -20.86
CA LYS A 48 4.48 2.86 -21.88
C LYS A 48 3.47 2.24 -22.85
N ASP A 49 2.35 1.73 -22.33
CA ASP A 49 1.29 1.11 -23.13
C ASP A 49 0.56 2.12 -24.01
N GLU A 50 0.28 3.33 -23.50
CA GLU A 50 -0.29 4.42 -24.28
C GLU A 50 0.63 4.83 -25.44
N LYS A 51 1.94 4.95 -25.20
CA LYS A 51 2.91 5.25 -26.26
C LYS A 51 2.98 4.14 -27.30
N LYS A 52 2.90 2.87 -26.88
CA LYS A 52 2.85 1.71 -27.78
C LYS A 52 1.60 1.73 -28.66
N ARG A 53 0.42 1.94 -28.05
CA ARG A 53 -0.86 2.07 -28.75
C ARG A 53 -0.88 3.24 -29.74
N ALA A 54 -0.28 4.39 -29.38
CA ALA A 54 -0.14 5.53 -30.28
C ALA A 54 0.72 5.19 -31.50
N LYS A 55 1.88 4.54 -31.29
CA LYS A 55 2.77 4.09 -32.37
C LYS A 55 2.08 3.10 -33.31
N ASP A 56 1.27 2.19 -32.77
CA ASP A 56 0.50 1.23 -33.57
C ASP A 56 -0.62 1.89 -34.37
N LYS A 57 -1.32 2.89 -33.78
CA LYS A 57 -2.31 3.70 -34.50
C LYS A 57 -1.69 4.49 -35.65
N ASP A 58 -0.52 5.09 -35.45
CA ASP A 58 0.20 5.82 -36.50
C ASP A 58 0.69 4.90 -37.63
N ARG A 59 1.18 3.71 -37.29
CA ARG A 59 1.52 2.67 -38.29
C ARG A 59 0.30 2.30 -39.13
N LYS A 60 -0.84 1.98 -38.49
CA LYS A 60 -2.09 1.65 -39.20
C LYS A 60 -2.59 2.80 -40.10
N LYS A 61 -2.48 4.06 -39.65
CA LYS A 61 -2.84 5.23 -40.48
C LYS A 61 -1.91 5.38 -41.69
N ARG A 62 -0.61 5.13 -41.52
CA ARG A 62 0.38 5.20 -42.61
C ARG A 62 0.16 4.10 -43.64
N ASP A 63 -0.17 2.89 -43.19
CA ASP A 63 -0.49 1.76 -44.05
C ASP A 63 -1.79 2.02 -44.85
N LYS A 64 -2.84 2.56 -44.20
CA LYS A 64 -4.09 2.94 -44.88
C LYS A 64 -3.87 4.03 -45.94
N ARG A 65 -3.12 5.09 -45.63
CA ARG A 65 -2.77 6.15 -46.62
C ARG A 65 -1.93 5.62 -47.79
N SER A 66 -1.09 4.61 -47.55
CA SER A 66 -0.32 3.96 -48.62
C SER A 66 -1.19 3.07 -49.51
N SER A 67 -2.26 2.49 -48.96
CA SER A 67 -3.26 1.72 -49.72
C SER A 67 -4.13 2.64 -50.58
N ASP A 68 -4.61 3.76 -50.03
CA ASP A 68 -5.46 4.71 -50.76
C ASP A 68 -4.72 5.37 -51.95
N ARG A 69 -3.41 5.63 -51.82
CA ARG A 69 -2.57 6.16 -52.92
C ARG A 69 -2.31 5.15 -54.04
N ARG A 70 -2.48 3.84 -53.81
CA ARG A 70 -2.37 2.80 -54.85
C ARG A 70 -3.71 2.51 -55.54
N GLY A 71 -4.84 2.92 -54.95
CA GLY A 71 -6.17 2.78 -55.54
C GLY A 71 -6.60 3.94 -56.45
N SER A 72 -5.87 5.06 -56.44
CA SER A 72 -6.17 6.26 -57.24
C SER A 72 -5.20 6.41 -58.42
N SER A 73 -5.11 5.39 -59.27
CA SER A 73 -4.46 5.50 -60.58
C SER A 73 -5.22 4.63 -61.60
N THR A 74 -6.50 4.90 -61.75
CA THR A 74 -7.31 4.33 -62.84
C THR A 74 -8.46 5.29 -63.14
N ASP A 75 -8.12 6.48 -63.63
CA ASP A 75 -9.02 7.24 -64.51
C ASP A 75 -8.18 8.21 -65.35
N ARG A 76 -7.53 7.66 -66.37
CA ARG A 76 -6.96 8.44 -67.47
C ARG A 76 -8.02 8.40 -68.57
N VAL A 77 -8.84 9.43 -68.62
CA VAL A 77 -9.82 9.67 -69.68
C VAL A 77 -9.05 9.91 -70.97
N GLU A 78 -9.27 9.06 -71.97
CA GLU A 78 -8.75 9.22 -73.33
C GLU A 78 -9.46 10.38 -74.05
N TYR A 79 -8.68 11.25 -74.68
CA TYR A 79 -9.11 12.13 -75.76
C TYR A 79 -8.19 11.86 -76.96
N PRO A 80 -8.71 11.54 -78.16
CA PRO A 80 -7.89 11.34 -79.35
C PRO A 80 -7.64 12.66 -80.07
N GLY A 81 -6.39 12.95 -80.41
CA GLY A 81 -6.05 14.13 -81.23
C GLY A 81 -4.54 14.33 -81.45
N LEU A 82 -4.05 13.75 -82.55
CA LEU A 82 -3.07 14.26 -83.53
C LEU A 82 -1.67 14.78 -83.10
N ASP A 83 -0.69 14.12 -83.74
CA ASP A 83 0.55 14.63 -84.38
C ASP A 83 1.87 14.83 -83.60
N GLU A 84 2.94 14.35 -84.27
CA GLU A 84 4.39 14.67 -84.15
C GLU A 84 5.14 14.19 -82.90
N GLU A 85 6.45 13.88 -82.89
CA GLU A 85 7.49 13.45 -83.82
C GLU A 85 8.68 13.12 -82.87
N ASP A 86 9.34 11.97 -83.08
CA ASP A 86 10.74 11.66 -82.73
C ASP A 86 11.30 11.77 -81.27
N GLY A 87 12.08 10.75 -80.86
CA GLY A 87 13.14 10.91 -79.84
C GLY A 87 13.03 10.18 -78.48
N GLU A 88 12.88 8.85 -78.42
CA GLU A 88 13.17 8.10 -77.18
C GLU A 88 14.69 8.01 -76.94
N ARG A 89 15.21 8.79 -75.99
CA ARG A 89 16.59 8.67 -75.50
C ARG A 89 16.70 7.44 -74.58
N ALA A 90 17.46 6.44 -75.01
CA ALA A 90 17.68 5.20 -74.27
C ALA A 90 18.30 5.44 -72.88
N PRO A 91 17.92 4.64 -71.85
CA PRO A 91 18.51 4.73 -70.52
C PRO A 91 20.00 4.41 -70.60
N THR A 92 20.84 5.18 -69.91
CA THR A 92 22.28 4.90 -69.89
C THR A 92 22.58 3.74 -68.95
N SER A 93 23.68 3.02 -69.20
CA SER A 93 24.12 1.87 -68.38
C SER A 93 24.31 2.20 -66.89
N ASP A 94 24.59 3.46 -66.56
CA ASP A 94 24.68 3.95 -65.17
C ASP A 94 23.30 4.08 -64.49
N ASP A 95 22.26 4.51 -65.22
CA ASP A 95 20.89 4.62 -64.69
C ASP A 95 20.29 3.26 -64.31
N GLU A 96 20.65 2.21 -65.06
CA GLU A 96 20.15 0.85 -64.85
C GLU A 96 20.85 0.18 -63.65
N ALA A 97 22.16 0.43 -63.48
CA ALA A 97 22.92 0.01 -62.30
C ALA A 97 22.42 0.69 -61.02
N GLU A 98 22.12 2.00 -61.05
CA GLU A 98 21.59 2.73 -59.90
C GLU A 98 20.19 2.24 -59.49
N ARG A 99 19.32 1.91 -60.46
CA ARG A 99 18.00 1.31 -60.18
C ARG A 99 18.13 -0.04 -59.50
N GLN A 100 19.02 -0.92 -59.97
CA GLN A 100 19.26 -2.22 -59.35
C GLN A 100 19.85 -2.10 -57.94
N GLN A 101 20.75 -1.12 -57.71
CA GLN A 101 21.29 -0.82 -56.38
C GLN A 101 20.18 -0.39 -55.41
N LYS A 102 19.30 0.52 -55.85
CA LYS A 102 18.18 1.07 -55.06
C LYS A 102 17.11 0.02 -54.77
N GLU A 103 16.86 -0.90 -55.69
CA GLU A 103 15.95 -2.02 -55.49
C GLU A 103 16.52 -3.04 -54.47
N ARG A 104 17.81 -3.37 -54.56
CA ARG A 104 18.50 -4.18 -53.54
C ARG A 104 18.45 -3.52 -52.16
N GLU A 105 18.71 -2.22 -52.07
CA GLU A 105 18.66 -1.47 -50.81
C GLU A 105 17.24 -1.41 -50.22
N ARG A 106 16.21 -1.27 -51.07
CA ARG A 106 14.79 -1.38 -50.65
C ARG A 106 14.46 -2.76 -50.13
N ARG A 107 14.93 -3.82 -50.80
CA ARG A 107 14.70 -5.22 -50.39
C ARG A 107 15.38 -5.52 -49.06
N LEU A 108 16.64 -5.11 -48.88
CA LEU A 108 17.37 -5.25 -47.62
C LEU A 108 16.72 -4.47 -46.47
N ARG A 109 16.24 -3.24 -46.73
CA ARG A 109 15.52 -2.43 -45.72
C ARG A 109 14.16 -3.04 -45.36
N ALA A 110 13.46 -3.63 -46.33
CA ALA A 110 12.20 -4.34 -46.11
C ALA A 110 12.42 -5.62 -45.31
N GLU A 111 13.44 -6.42 -45.65
CA GLU A 111 13.82 -7.64 -44.93
C GLU A 111 14.29 -7.33 -43.50
N ALA A 112 15.11 -6.28 -43.31
CA ALA A 112 15.52 -5.83 -41.98
C ALA A 112 14.32 -5.39 -41.13
N SER A 113 13.35 -4.69 -41.73
CA SER A 113 12.11 -4.27 -41.05
C SER A 113 11.23 -5.47 -40.64
N ILE A 114 11.09 -6.47 -41.52
CA ILE A 114 10.35 -7.72 -41.22
C ILE A 114 11.06 -8.48 -40.10
N LYS A 115 12.38 -8.67 -40.19
CA LYS A 115 13.19 -9.35 -39.18
C LYS A 115 13.15 -8.64 -37.83
N GLU A 116 13.19 -7.31 -37.81
CA GLU A 116 13.06 -6.53 -36.57
C GLU A 116 11.67 -6.68 -35.95
N ARG A 117 10.61 -6.66 -36.77
CA ARG A 117 9.24 -6.88 -36.32
C ARG A 117 9.06 -8.28 -35.75
N GLU A 118 9.57 -9.31 -36.43
CA GLU A 118 9.55 -10.69 -35.94
C GLU A 118 10.30 -10.83 -34.62
N LYS A 119 11.48 -10.20 -34.50
CA LYS A 119 12.25 -10.18 -33.25
C LYS A 119 11.48 -9.52 -32.10
N GLU A 120 10.74 -8.45 -32.37
CA GLU A 120 9.90 -7.79 -31.36
C GLU A 120 8.67 -8.64 -30.97
N VAL A 121 8.04 -9.33 -31.93
CA VAL A 121 6.97 -10.30 -31.65
C VAL A 121 7.51 -11.45 -30.79
N GLN A 122 8.67 -12.01 -31.13
CA GLN A 122 9.31 -13.06 -30.33
C GLN A 122 9.64 -12.59 -28.91
N ARG A 123 10.16 -11.36 -28.74
CA ARG A 123 10.43 -10.78 -27.42
C ARG A 123 9.15 -10.64 -26.59
N THR A 124 8.10 -10.07 -27.18
CA THR A 124 6.83 -9.86 -26.47
C THR A 124 6.16 -11.19 -26.10
N LEU A 125 6.20 -12.18 -26.99
CA LEU A 125 5.72 -13.53 -26.71
C LEU A 125 6.53 -14.20 -25.59
N ALA A 126 7.87 -14.11 -25.64
CA ALA A 126 8.73 -14.66 -24.60
C ALA A 126 8.47 -14.03 -23.23
N THR A 127 8.25 -12.72 -23.15
CA THR A 127 7.84 -12.04 -21.90
C THR A 127 6.49 -12.54 -21.43
N HIS A 128 5.48 -12.57 -22.30
CA HIS A 128 4.13 -13.02 -21.94
C HIS A 128 4.09 -14.48 -21.47
N LEU A 129 4.88 -15.36 -22.09
CA LEU A 129 5.01 -16.76 -21.66
C LEU A 129 5.64 -16.85 -20.27
N ARG A 130 6.73 -16.10 -20.02
CA ARG A 130 7.38 -16.05 -18.70
C ARG A 130 6.43 -15.53 -17.62
N ASP A 131 5.69 -14.47 -17.92
CA ASP A 131 4.75 -13.87 -16.96
C ASP A 131 3.60 -14.85 -16.64
N ARG A 132 3.05 -15.52 -17.66
CA ARG A 132 2.03 -16.56 -17.48
C ARG A 132 2.56 -17.76 -16.67
N ASP A 133 3.78 -18.19 -16.93
CA ASP A 133 4.36 -19.33 -16.21
C ASP A 133 4.66 -18.96 -14.75
N LYS A 134 5.10 -17.73 -14.47
CA LYS A 134 5.21 -17.19 -13.11
C LYS A 134 3.86 -17.15 -12.41
N GLU A 135 2.84 -16.60 -13.07
CA GLU A 135 1.48 -16.52 -12.51
C GLU A 135 0.92 -17.92 -12.17
N ARG A 136 1.14 -18.89 -13.06
CA ARG A 136 0.80 -20.30 -12.79
C ARG A 136 1.52 -20.84 -11.56
N GLN A 137 2.83 -20.60 -11.44
CA GLN A 137 3.61 -21.03 -10.27
C GLN A 137 3.15 -20.36 -8.98
N HIS A 138 2.83 -19.06 -9.03
CA HIS A 138 2.26 -18.33 -7.91
C HIS A 138 0.91 -18.92 -7.48
N HIS A 139 0.00 -19.19 -8.41
CA HIS A 139 -1.29 -19.81 -8.08
C HIS A 139 -1.14 -21.20 -7.46
N GLN A 140 -0.24 -22.04 -7.99
CA GLN A 140 0.04 -23.36 -7.42
C GLN A 140 0.60 -23.25 -5.99
N ARG A 141 1.50 -22.28 -5.77
CA ARG A 141 2.03 -21.98 -4.44
C ARG A 141 0.93 -21.49 -3.50
N ASP A 142 0.10 -20.54 -3.92
CA ASP A 142 -0.99 -19.99 -3.11
C ASP A 142 -2.03 -21.06 -2.76
N GLU A 143 -2.27 -22.01 -3.65
CA GLU A 143 -3.13 -23.17 -3.40
C GLU A 143 -2.50 -24.10 -2.35
N ALA A 144 -1.22 -24.41 -2.46
CA ALA A 144 -0.49 -25.19 -1.46
C ALA A 144 -0.47 -24.50 -0.08
N ILE A 145 -0.30 -23.17 -0.04
CA ILE A 145 -0.40 -22.35 1.18
C ILE A 145 -1.80 -22.46 1.78
N ARG A 146 -2.85 -22.34 0.96
CA ARG A 146 -4.25 -22.47 1.42
C ARG A 146 -4.53 -23.86 1.99
N HIS A 147 -4.08 -24.93 1.32
CA HIS A 147 -4.21 -26.29 1.83
C HIS A 147 -3.47 -26.47 3.16
N PHE A 148 -2.25 -25.95 3.27
CA PHE A 148 -1.47 -26.04 4.50
C PHE A 148 -2.13 -25.27 5.65
N ASN A 149 -2.60 -24.06 5.40
CA ASN A 149 -3.32 -23.26 6.41
C ASN A 149 -4.62 -23.95 6.87
N ALA A 150 -5.36 -24.58 5.96
CA ALA A 150 -6.54 -25.37 6.32
C ALA A 150 -6.16 -26.57 7.20
N LEU A 151 -5.09 -27.28 6.85
CA LEU A 151 -4.57 -28.40 7.62
C LEU A 151 -4.14 -27.99 9.04
N LEU A 152 -3.44 -26.85 9.16
CA LEU A 152 -3.06 -26.28 10.44
C LEU A 152 -4.28 -25.86 11.26
N ALA A 153 -5.29 -25.23 10.65
CA ALA A 153 -6.52 -24.84 11.35
C ALA A 153 -7.29 -26.04 11.92
N ASP A 154 -7.35 -27.15 11.17
CA ASP A 154 -8.06 -28.35 11.59
C ASP A 154 -7.31 -29.11 12.71
N LEU A 155 -6.00 -29.32 12.53
CA LEU A 155 -5.21 -30.24 13.34
C LEU A 155 -4.42 -29.56 14.46
N VAL A 156 -4.12 -28.26 14.35
CA VAL A 156 -3.28 -27.51 15.29
C VAL A 156 -4.11 -26.46 16.00
N ARG A 157 -4.76 -26.87 17.09
CA ARG A 157 -5.56 -25.97 17.96
C ARG A 157 -4.80 -25.53 19.22
N ASN A 158 -3.71 -26.23 19.56
CA ASN A 158 -2.87 -25.90 20.69
C ASN A 158 -1.65 -25.10 20.23
N ALA A 159 -1.48 -23.90 20.80
CA ALA A 159 -0.40 -22.98 20.49
C ALA A 159 0.95 -23.36 21.15
N GLU A 160 0.99 -24.42 21.96
CA GLU A 160 2.20 -24.89 22.64
C GLU A 160 2.90 -26.04 21.93
N LEU A 161 2.29 -26.56 20.85
CA LEU A 161 2.92 -27.61 20.05
C LEU A 161 4.13 -27.05 19.31
N THR A 162 5.19 -27.84 19.25
CA THR A 162 6.38 -27.51 18.47
C THR A 162 6.20 -27.91 17.00
N TRP A 163 6.97 -27.30 16.11
CA TRP A 163 6.97 -27.66 14.69
C TRP A 163 7.24 -29.16 14.46
N LYS A 164 8.11 -29.78 15.27
CA LYS A 164 8.44 -31.21 15.15
C LYS A 164 7.23 -32.09 15.46
N GLU A 165 6.47 -31.77 16.50
CA GLU A 165 5.28 -32.53 16.90
C GLU A 165 4.16 -32.36 15.88
N VAL A 166 3.89 -31.12 15.48
CA VAL A 166 2.89 -30.81 14.46
C VAL A 166 3.25 -31.51 13.15
N LYS A 167 4.48 -31.39 12.66
CA LYS A 167 4.91 -32.05 11.41
C LYS A 167 4.68 -33.56 11.44
N LYS A 168 4.89 -34.23 12.59
CA LYS A 168 4.61 -35.67 12.74
C LYS A 168 3.11 -35.99 12.63
N GLN A 169 2.25 -35.10 13.12
CA GLN A 169 0.79 -35.22 13.00
C GLN A 169 0.32 -34.95 11.56
N LEU A 170 0.79 -33.85 10.94
CA LEU A 170 0.38 -33.44 9.59
C LEU A 170 0.75 -34.49 8.53
N LYS A 171 1.91 -35.14 8.66
CA LYS A 171 2.35 -36.20 7.73
C LYS A 171 1.43 -37.43 7.65
N LYS A 172 0.52 -37.61 8.60
CA LYS A 172 -0.46 -38.71 8.60
C LYS A 172 -1.73 -38.36 7.83
N ASP A 173 -1.96 -37.08 7.54
CA ASP A 173 -3.12 -36.60 6.81
C ASP A 173 -2.87 -36.70 5.30
N HIS A 174 -3.84 -37.20 4.55
CA HIS A 174 -3.71 -37.40 3.10
C HIS A 174 -3.47 -36.08 2.35
N ARG A 175 -3.88 -34.93 2.92
CA ARG A 175 -3.70 -33.60 2.32
C ARG A 175 -2.25 -33.13 2.40
N TRP A 176 -1.37 -33.82 3.14
CA TRP A 176 0.04 -33.46 3.23
C TRP A 176 0.74 -33.45 1.87
N GLU A 177 0.34 -34.34 0.95
CA GLU A 177 0.87 -34.40 -0.43
C GLU A 177 0.59 -33.10 -1.21
N LEU A 178 -0.56 -32.45 -0.95
CA LEU A 178 -0.93 -31.18 -1.59
C LEU A 178 -0.04 -29.99 -1.15
N VAL A 179 0.72 -30.17 -0.07
CA VAL A 179 1.60 -29.15 0.51
C VAL A 179 3.07 -29.38 0.11
N GLU A 180 3.37 -30.49 -0.60
CA GLU A 180 4.74 -30.87 -0.91
C GLU A 180 5.48 -29.82 -1.76
N LEU A 181 4.75 -28.99 -2.51
CA LEU A 181 5.29 -27.88 -3.31
C LEU A 181 5.93 -26.76 -2.46
N LEU A 182 5.50 -26.58 -1.21
CA LEU A 182 6.09 -25.58 -0.31
C LEU A 182 7.44 -26.08 0.18
N ASP A 183 8.45 -25.23 0.28
CA ASP A 183 9.73 -25.65 0.84
C ASP A 183 9.64 -25.81 2.38
N ARG A 184 10.75 -26.20 2.99
CA ARG A 184 10.79 -26.40 4.45
C ARG A 184 10.59 -25.08 5.21
N GLU A 185 11.17 -24.00 4.73
CA GLU A 185 11.19 -22.70 5.41
C GLU A 185 9.79 -22.07 5.38
N ASP A 186 9.11 -22.16 4.24
CA ASP A 186 7.73 -21.74 4.05
C ASP A 186 6.77 -22.44 5.00
N ARG A 187 6.87 -23.77 5.10
CA ARG A 187 6.00 -24.56 5.96
C ARG A 187 6.23 -24.21 7.45
N GLU A 188 7.48 -24.00 7.85
CA GLU A 188 7.82 -23.61 9.21
C GLU A 188 7.40 -22.18 9.52
N GLY A 189 7.54 -21.26 8.56
CA GLY A 189 7.04 -19.88 8.63
C GLY A 189 5.53 -19.81 8.81
N LEU A 190 4.78 -20.46 7.91
CA LEU A 190 3.31 -20.54 7.98
C LEU A 190 2.81 -21.19 9.27
N PHE A 191 3.53 -22.20 9.77
CA PHE A 191 3.26 -22.79 11.07
C PHE A 191 3.44 -21.77 12.21
N ASN A 192 4.57 -21.06 12.25
CA ASN A 192 4.83 -20.04 13.27
C ASN A 192 3.78 -18.92 13.21
N ASP A 193 3.40 -18.48 12.02
CA ASP A 193 2.33 -17.50 11.82
C ASP A 193 0.98 -18.00 12.36
N HIS A 194 0.65 -19.27 12.09
CA HIS A 194 -0.56 -19.90 12.66
C HIS A 194 -0.52 -19.94 14.19
N ILE A 195 0.61 -20.35 14.79
CA ILE A 195 0.77 -20.37 16.25
C ILE A 195 0.65 -18.96 16.83
N ASN A 196 1.30 -17.96 16.22
CA ASN A 196 1.20 -16.56 16.62
C ASN A 196 -0.25 -16.07 16.54
N ASN A 197 -0.98 -16.44 15.49
CA ASN A 197 -2.40 -16.12 15.33
C ASN A 197 -3.27 -16.80 16.39
N LEU A 198 -2.98 -18.06 16.78
CA LEU A 198 -3.68 -18.73 17.89
C LEU A 198 -3.42 -18.02 19.23
N VAL A 199 -2.16 -17.68 19.51
CA VAL A 199 -1.79 -16.93 20.73
C VAL A 199 -2.50 -15.59 20.75
N LYS A 200 -2.47 -14.85 19.63
CA LYS A 200 -3.15 -13.56 19.48
C LYS A 200 -4.66 -13.70 19.71
N LYS A 201 -5.33 -14.66 19.04
CA LYS A 201 -6.78 -14.90 19.23
C LYS A 201 -7.12 -15.21 20.69
N LYS A 202 -6.33 -16.04 21.37
CA LYS A 202 -6.52 -16.34 22.80
C LYS A 202 -6.36 -15.07 23.65
N ARG A 203 -5.36 -14.25 23.36
CA ARG A 203 -5.10 -12.98 24.05
C ARG A 203 -6.22 -11.98 23.84
N ASP A 204 -6.68 -11.84 22.61
CA ASP A 204 -7.74 -10.91 22.27
C ASP A 204 -9.05 -11.33 22.98
N LYS A 205 -9.37 -12.63 23.06
CA LYS A 205 -10.50 -13.12 23.89
C LYS A 205 -10.33 -12.86 25.38
N PHE A 206 -9.11 -12.96 25.92
CA PHE A 206 -8.83 -12.60 27.30
C PHE A 206 -9.00 -11.09 27.54
N ARG A 207 -8.59 -10.24 26.60
CA ARG A 207 -8.77 -8.78 26.70
C ARG A 207 -10.24 -8.37 26.54
N GLU A 208 -10.98 -8.97 25.61
CA GLU A 208 -12.44 -8.77 25.47
C GLU A 208 -13.17 -9.04 26.80
N MET A 209 -12.82 -10.13 27.48
CA MET A 209 -13.34 -10.43 28.82
C MET A 209 -13.04 -9.33 29.84
N LEU A 210 -11.83 -8.76 29.83
CA LEU A 210 -11.46 -7.66 30.72
C LEU A 210 -12.24 -6.37 30.40
N ASP A 211 -12.53 -6.11 29.12
CA ASP A 211 -13.32 -4.96 28.69
C ASP A 211 -14.78 -5.04 29.16
N GLU A 212 -15.33 -6.24 29.32
CA GLU A 212 -16.69 -6.48 29.84
C GLU A 212 -16.82 -6.19 31.35
N ILE A 213 -15.71 -6.10 32.08
CA ILE A 213 -15.71 -5.84 33.52
C ILE A 213 -15.96 -4.34 33.77
N SER A 214 -17.19 -4.01 34.14
CA SER A 214 -17.62 -2.63 34.41
C SER A 214 -16.91 -1.98 35.60
N SER A 215 -16.46 -2.77 36.59
CA SER A 215 -15.72 -2.30 37.75
C SER A 215 -14.21 -2.16 37.53
N LEU A 216 -13.71 -2.38 36.31
CA LEU A 216 -12.28 -2.31 36.01
C LEU A 216 -11.86 -0.85 35.79
N GLU A 217 -10.93 -0.40 36.63
CA GLU A 217 -10.28 0.90 36.56
C GLU A 217 -8.81 0.76 36.14
N LEU A 218 -8.14 1.84 35.71
CA LEU A 218 -6.75 1.77 35.23
C LEU A 218 -5.74 1.53 36.38
N THR A 219 -6.18 1.69 37.63
CA THR A 219 -5.40 1.45 38.86
C THR A 219 -5.76 0.13 39.55
N THR A 220 -6.71 -0.65 39.00
CA THR A 220 -7.16 -1.90 39.63
C THR A 220 -6.03 -2.92 39.70
N GLN A 221 -5.96 -3.63 40.83
CA GLN A 221 -4.95 -4.66 41.07
C GLN A 221 -5.38 -6.01 40.50
N TRP A 222 -4.41 -6.81 40.06
CA TRP A 222 -4.67 -8.15 39.53
C TRP A 222 -5.44 -9.06 40.51
N LYS A 223 -5.14 -8.95 41.82
CA LYS A 223 -5.80 -9.78 42.85
C LYS A 223 -7.32 -9.59 42.88
N ASP A 224 -7.81 -8.40 42.57
CA ASP A 224 -9.23 -8.08 42.62
C ASP A 224 -9.93 -8.55 41.34
N ILE A 225 -9.33 -8.27 40.18
CA ILE A 225 -9.82 -8.78 38.89
C ILE A 225 -9.84 -10.31 38.87
N LYS A 226 -8.79 -10.96 39.41
CA LYS A 226 -8.71 -12.43 39.47
C LYS A 226 -9.90 -13.05 40.20
N LYS A 227 -10.45 -12.41 41.23
CA LYS A 227 -11.65 -12.90 41.94
C LYS A 227 -12.90 -12.87 41.07
N VAL A 228 -12.99 -11.89 40.17
CA VAL A 228 -14.12 -11.69 39.25
C VAL A 228 -14.06 -12.68 38.09
N ILE A 229 -12.89 -12.90 37.51
CA ILE A 229 -12.72 -13.69 36.27
C ILE A 229 -12.42 -15.18 36.51
N ARG A 230 -12.28 -15.63 37.76
CA ARG A 230 -11.79 -16.99 38.06
C ARG A 230 -12.62 -18.12 37.43
N GLU A 231 -13.92 -17.91 37.26
CA GLU A 231 -14.84 -18.89 36.66
C GLU A 231 -15.04 -18.67 35.15
N ASP A 232 -14.47 -17.61 34.55
CA ASP A 232 -14.69 -17.31 33.13
C ASP A 232 -13.94 -18.34 32.25
N PRO A 233 -14.63 -19.02 31.31
CA PRO A 233 -13.99 -19.99 30.42
C PRO A 233 -12.81 -19.44 29.62
N ARG A 234 -12.80 -18.14 29.28
CA ARG A 234 -11.72 -17.46 28.56
C ARG A 234 -10.48 -17.33 29.44
N TYR A 235 -10.64 -17.01 30.72
CA TYR A 235 -9.55 -17.02 31.71
C TYR A 235 -8.94 -18.42 31.84
N LEU A 236 -9.78 -19.44 32.06
CA LEU A 236 -9.32 -20.83 32.21
C LEU A 236 -8.59 -21.36 30.97
N LYS A 237 -8.96 -20.90 29.77
CA LYS A 237 -8.34 -21.31 28.49
C LYS A 237 -7.09 -20.49 28.11
N TYR A 238 -6.84 -19.34 28.75
CA TYR A 238 -5.78 -18.41 28.34
C TYR A 238 -4.37 -18.87 28.76
N ASN A 239 -4.25 -19.81 29.72
CA ASN A 239 -3.02 -20.41 30.28
C ASN A 239 -2.67 -19.87 31.69
N SER A 240 -1.47 -20.19 32.22
CA SER A 240 -1.05 -20.04 33.63
C SER A 240 -1.36 -18.69 34.27
N SER A 241 -1.57 -18.69 35.59
CA SER A 241 -1.89 -17.48 36.36
C SER A 241 -0.83 -16.37 36.22
N GLU A 242 0.44 -16.72 36.02
CA GLU A 242 1.53 -15.75 35.84
C GLU A 242 1.46 -15.06 34.47
N ARG A 243 1.17 -15.83 33.41
CA ARG A 243 0.96 -15.28 32.06
C ARG A 243 -0.24 -14.35 32.02
N CYS A 244 -1.31 -14.70 32.73
CA CYS A 244 -2.50 -13.87 32.87
C CYS A 244 -2.19 -12.54 33.57
N GLU A 245 -1.42 -12.56 34.67
CA GLU A 245 -1.05 -11.33 35.39
C GLU A 245 -0.19 -10.40 34.52
N ARG A 246 0.80 -10.95 33.82
CA ARG A 246 1.63 -10.17 32.91
C ARG A 246 0.80 -9.55 31.79
N GLU A 247 -0.09 -10.33 31.17
CA GLU A 247 -0.98 -9.82 30.12
C GLU A 247 -1.92 -8.74 30.66
N PHE A 248 -2.47 -8.92 31.85
CA PHE A 248 -3.32 -7.91 32.50
C PHE A 248 -2.57 -6.59 32.71
N ARG A 249 -1.31 -6.63 33.16
CA ARG A 249 -0.47 -5.43 33.32
C ARG A 249 -0.23 -4.73 31.98
N GLU A 250 0.07 -5.47 30.91
CA GLU A 250 0.24 -4.90 29.57
C GLU A 250 -1.08 -4.31 29.05
N TYR A 251 -2.20 -5.01 29.23
CA TYR A 251 -3.54 -4.51 28.89
C TYR A 251 -3.86 -3.20 29.62
N LEU A 252 -3.57 -3.09 30.93
CA LEU A 252 -3.79 -1.84 31.67
C LEU A 252 -2.90 -0.71 31.17
N LYS A 253 -1.63 -0.99 30.83
CA LYS A 253 -0.74 0.01 30.21
C LYS A 253 -1.31 0.51 28.89
N ASP A 254 -1.73 -0.41 28.01
CA ASP A 254 -2.34 -0.08 26.72
C ASP A 254 -3.62 0.76 26.92
N LYS A 255 -4.50 0.35 27.84
CA LYS A 255 -5.75 1.06 28.15
C LYS A 255 -5.48 2.46 28.72
N ALA A 256 -4.51 2.59 29.61
CA ALA A 256 -4.11 3.88 30.17
C ALA A 256 -3.47 4.79 29.12
N MET A 257 -2.62 4.24 28.24
CA MET A 257 -2.05 4.98 27.12
C MET A 257 -3.16 5.51 26.19
N ASN A 258 -4.09 4.66 25.80
CA ASN A 258 -5.22 5.04 24.95
C ASN A 258 -6.11 6.10 25.62
N ALA A 259 -6.43 5.94 26.90
CA ALA A 259 -7.20 6.93 27.66
C ALA A 259 -6.49 8.29 27.71
N LYS A 260 -5.16 8.31 27.88
CA LYS A 260 -4.36 9.54 27.85
C LYS A 260 -4.30 10.16 26.45
N LEU A 261 -4.23 9.37 25.39
CA LEU A 261 -4.30 9.88 24.02
C LEU A 261 -5.66 10.52 23.74
N SER A 262 -6.75 9.82 24.04
CA SER A 262 -8.10 10.37 23.89
C SER A 262 -8.32 11.63 24.74
N PHE A 263 -7.76 11.68 25.95
CA PHE A 263 -7.83 12.89 26.76
C PHE A 263 -7.06 14.06 26.15
N ARG A 264 -5.90 13.82 25.52
CA ARG A 264 -5.18 14.88 24.77
C ARG A 264 -5.98 15.37 23.57
N GLU A 265 -6.65 14.47 22.84
CA GLU A 265 -7.54 14.85 21.75
C GLU A 265 -8.69 15.75 22.24
N LEU A 266 -9.30 15.42 23.38
CA LEU A 266 -10.29 16.28 24.04
C LEU A 266 -9.72 17.69 24.31
N LEU A 267 -8.51 17.78 24.89
CA LEU A 267 -7.89 19.08 25.16
C LEU A 267 -7.65 19.88 23.87
N HIS A 268 -7.26 19.22 22.77
CA HIS A 268 -7.12 19.86 21.45
C HIS A 268 -8.45 20.35 20.83
N GLU A 269 -9.55 19.68 21.14
CA GLU A 269 -10.89 20.05 20.70
C GLU A 269 -11.44 21.25 21.49
N CYS A 270 -11.02 21.43 22.74
CA CYS A 270 -11.47 22.47 23.65
C CYS A 270 -11.01 23.88 23.26
N LYS A 271 -11.83 24.59 22.45
CA LYS A 271 -11.50 25.94 21.96
C LYS A 271 -11.48 27.04 23.03
N PHE A 272 -12.08 26.81 24.19
CA PHE A 272 -12.02 27.73 25.32
C PHE A 272 -10.64 27.74 26.00
N ILE A 273 -9.85 26.68 25.80
CA ILE A 273 -8.46 26.61 26.25
C ILE A 273 -7.58 27.26 25.18
N THR A 274 -6.88 28.34 25.55
CA THR A 274 -6.10 29.16 24.61
C THR A 274 -4.67 29.37 25.10
N HIS A 275 -3.80 29.97 24.28
CA HIS A 275 -2.44 30.35 24.66
C HIS A 275 -2.37 31.29 25.89
N LYS A 276 -3.47 31.99 26.22
CA LYS A 276 -3.58 32.86 27.40
C LYS A 276 -4.00 32.11 28.66
N SER A 277 -4.57 30.91 28.54
CA SER A 277 -5.10 30.15 29.67
C SER A 277 -4.03 29.79 30.70
N TRP A 278 -2.76 29.67 30.29
CA TRP A 278 -1.64 29.52 31.23
C TRP A 278 -1.45 30.75 32.13
N ASP A 279 -1.44 31.95 31.55
CA ASP A 279 -1.30 33.20 32.30
C ASP A 279 -2.51 33.41 33.21
N THR A 280 -3.72 33.16 32.70
CA THR A 280 -4.95 33.19 33.50
C THR A 280 -4.90 32.21 34.68
N TYR A 281 -4.33 31.01 34.51
CA TYR A 281 -4.12 30.08 35.62
C TYR A 281 -3.11 30.59 36.65
N ARG A 282 -2.02 31.24 36.21
CA ARG A 282 -1.02 31.82 37.13
C ARG A 282 -1.57 32.99 37.94
N GLU A 283 -2.49 33.76 37.35
CA GLU A 283 -3.13 34.91 37.99
C GLU A 283 -4.35 34.49 38.83
N ASN A 284 -5.08 33.46 38.42
CA ASN A 284 -6.28 32.94 39.07
C ASN A 284 -6.18 31.42 39.28
N LEU A 285 -5.92 31.02 40.52
CA LEU A 285 -5.85 29.60 40.92
C LEU A 285 -7.17 28.83 40.70
N ASN A 286 -8.32 29.52 40.61
CA ASN A 286 -9.60 28.87 40.32
C ASN A 286 -9.76 28.48 38.84
N HIS A 287 -8.94 29.01 37.93
CA HIS A 287 -9.09 28.76 36.49
C HIS A 287 -8.95 27.28 36.13
N LEU A 288 -8.05 26.54 36.81
CA LEU A 288 -7.92 25.10 36.60
C LEU A 288 -9.22 24.36 36.96
N ARG A 289 -9.87 24.77 38.05
CA ARG A 289 -11.13 24.18 38.50
C ARG A 289 -12.26 24.45 37.51
N GLU A 290 -12.33 25.66 36.95
CA GLU A 290 -13.30 26.00 35.90
C GLU A 290 -13.11 25.12 34.65
N ILE A 291 -11.85 24.93 34.22
CA ILE A 291 -11.51 24.03 33.10
C ILE A 291 -11.96 22.60 33.43
N GLU A 292 -11.63 22.10 34.62
CA GLU A 292 -12.01 20.75 35.06
C GLU A 292 -13.53 20.56 35.15
N ASP A 293 -14.28 21.57 35.60
CA ASP A 293 -15.74 21.53 35.68
C ASP A 293 -16.39 21.45 34.30
N ILE A 294 -15.84 22.16 33.29
CA ILE A 294 -16.29 22.05 31.90
C ILE A 294 -15.97 20.64 31.36
N LEU A 295 -14.75 20.16 31.55
CA LEU A 295 -14.28 18.87 31.03
C LEU A 295 -15.00 17.67 31.65
N ARG A 296 -15.59 17.82 32.86
CA ARG A 296 -16.32 16.75 33.56
C ARG A 296 -17.52 16.19 32.78
N ASN A 297 -18.00 16.93 31.78
CA ASN A 297 -19.11 16.50 30.92
C ASN A 297 -18.66 15.53 29.81
N ASP A 298 -17.36 15.40 29.53
CA ASP A 298 -16.84 14.49 28.51
C ASP A 298 -16.40 13.15 29.12
N LYS A 299 -16.82 12.04 28.48
CA LYS A 299 -16.48 10.69 28.92
C LYS A 299 -14.97 10.44 29.00
N ARG A 300 -14.17 11.02 28.10
CA ARG A 300 -12.71 10.88 28.05
C ARG A 300 -12.03 11.46 29.30
N TYR A 301 -12.61 12.51 29.89
CA TYR A 301 -12.15 13.06 31.17
C TYR A 301 -12.51 12.14 32.34
N LEU A 302 -13.70 11.53 32.31
CA LEU A 302 -14.20 10.65 33.37
C LEU A 302 -13.44 9.31 33.47
N VAL A 303 -12.95 8.78 32.35
CA VAL A 303 -12.12 7.56 32.33
C VAL A 303 -10.87 7.70 33.20
N LEU A 304 -10.34 8.91 33.36
CA LEU A 304 -9.15 9.21 34.17
C LEU A 304 -9.49 9.70 35.60
N SER A 305 -10.72 9.47 36.09
CA SER A 305 -11.18 9.95 37.41
C SER A 305 -10.31 9.50 38.60
N HIS A 306 -9.92 8.23 38.61
CA HIS A 306 -9.05 7.63 39.63
C HIS A 306 -7.57 8.02 39.45
N MET A 307 -7.22 8.71 38.36
CA MET A 307 -5.90 9.26 38.08
C MET A 307 -5.93 10.81 38.08
N HIS A 308 -6.71 11.41 38.97
CA HIS A 308 -6.97 12.85 39.02
C HIS A 308 -5.69 13.70 39.01
N ALA A 309 -4.65 13.33 39.78
CA ALA A 309 -3.39 14.06 39.81
C ALA A 309 -2.68 14.08 38.44
N GLU A 310 -2.60 12.93 37.76
CA GLU A 310 -2.00 12.85 36.42
C GLU A 310 -2.86 13.60 35.38
N ARG A 311 -4.18 13.52 35.50
CA ARG A 311 -5.10 14.27 34.63
C ARG A 311 -4.92 15.79 34.77
N SER A 312 -4.82 16.32 35.99
CA SER A 312 -4.56 17.75 36.21
C SER A 312 -3.17 18.15 35.69
N GLN A 313 -2.15 17.30 35.86
CA GLN A 313 -0.83 17.52 35.24
C GLN A 313 -0.89 17.55 33.71
N MET A 314 -1.71 16.69 33.08
CA MET A 314 -1.89 16.70 31.63
C MET A 314 -2.57 17.99 31.15
N ILE A 315 -3.55 18.52 31.89
CA ILE A 315 -4.16 19.83 31.59
C ILE A 315 -3.09 20.91 31.67
N LEU A 316 -2.36 20.99 32.79
CA LEU A 316 -1.33 22.01 32.99
C LEU A 316 -0.22 21.94 31.92
N GLY A 317 0.26 20.74 31.58
CA GLY A 317 1.23 20.56 30.51
C GLY A 317 0.70 21.04 29.16
N TYR A 318 -0.59 20.81 28.88
CA TYR A 318 -1.23 21.33 27.66
C TYR A 318 -1.33 22.86 27.65
N LEU A 319 -1.68 23.48 28.79
CA LEU A 319 -1.69 24.94 28.93
C LEU A 319 -0.30 25.54 28.68
N GLU A 320 0.74 24.94 29.26
CA GLU A 320 2.12 25.37 29.10
C GLU A 320 2.59 25.25 27.63
N ASP A 321 2.23 24.14 26.97
CA ASP A 321 2.55 23.91 25.56
C ASP A 321 1.87 24.92 24.64
N LEU A 322 0.61 25.28 24.90
CA LEU A 322 -0.10 26.32 24.16
C LEU A 322 0.53 27.70 24.38
N HIS A 323 0.91 28.02 25.61
CA HIS A 323 1.59 29.27 25.93
C HIS A 323 2.93 29.40 25.19
N LYS A 324 3.74 28.33 25.18
CA LYS A 324 5.00 28.26 24.41
C LYS A 324 4.80 28.39 22.91
N ARG A 325 3.70 27.85 22.37
CA ARG A 325 3.36 27.97 20.94
C ARG A 325 2.90 29.38 20.57
N GLY A 326 2.27 30.09 21.51
CA GLY A 326 1.70 31.42 21.28
C GLY A 326 0.38 31.37 20.49
N PRO A 327 -0.13 32.53 20.04
CA PRO A 327 -1.36 32.58 19.25
C PRO A 327 -1.21 31.77 17.96
N PRO A 328 -2.30 31.10 17.50
CA PRO A 328 -2.25 30.38 16.22
C PRO A 328 -1.90 31.37 15.10
N PRO A 329 -1.06 30.96 14.13
CA PRO A 329 -0.66 31.83 13.03
C PRO A 329 -1.91 32.29 12.25
N PRO A 330 -1.92 33.53 11.73
CA PRO A 330 -3.06 34.02 10.96
C PRO A 330 -3.27 33.12 9.72
N PRO A 331 -4.52 33.00 9.21
CA PRO A 331 -4.83 32.15 8.05
C PRO A 331 -4.00 32.47 6.79
N THR A 332 -3.39 33.65 6.75
CA THR A 332 -2.56 34.18 5.67
C THR A 332 -1.06 33.88 5.83
N ALA A 333 -0.62 33.29 6.95
CA ALA A 333 0.76 32.90 7.15
C ALA A 333 1.02 31.54 6.48
N SER A 334 1.55 31.55 5.26
CA SER A 334 2.19 30.37 4.67
C SER A 334 3.34 29.91 5.56
N GLU A 335 3.34 28.61 5.91
CA GLU A 335 4.29 27.97 6.83
C GLU A 335 5.74 28.42 6.59
N SER A 336 6.28 29.25 7.49
CA SER A 336 7.72 29.46 7.54
C SER A 336 8.33 28.22 8.19
N SER A 337 9.08 27.46 7.39
CA SER A 337 9.94 26.38 7.87
C SER A 337 10.75 26.86 9.08
N ARG A 338 10.36 26.45 10.28
CA ARG A 338 11.20 26.55 11.47
C ARG A 338 12.43 25.70 11.21
N ARG A 339 13.52 26.36 10.78
CA ARG A 339 14.87 25.81 10.78
C ARG A 339 15.20 25.36 12.20
N LYS A 340 15.65 24.12 12.30
CA LYS A 340 16.33 23.59 13.49
C LYS A 340 17.62 24.35 13.74
#